data_AF-A0A367JCG5-F1
#
_entry.id   AF-A0A367JCG5-F1
#
_cell.length_a   1.000
_cell.length_b   1.000
_cell.length_c   1.000
_cell.angle_alpha   90.00
_cell.angle_beta   90.00
_cell.angle_gamma   90.00
#
_symmetry.space_group_name_H-M   'P 1'
#
loop_
_entity.id
_entity.type
_entity.pdbx_description
1 polymer ?
#
loop_
_entity_poly.entity_id
_entity_poly.type
_entity_poly.pdbx_seq_one_letter_code
_entity_poly.pdbx_strand_id
1 'polypeptide(L)'
;MYQDDGSSSVASSYEEDQMEAFIDRCSICFDSEHDLCVESCRDQFCIECFRKYIAQVVESSWGLSVTVIKCPVCNDVISKQEWCQYVPGTVVNLYDRYNEPFRSYTRTCGHCELEMTPCVYQRAHNNLYQQSG
;
A
#
# COMPACT_ATOMS: atom_id res chain seq x y z
N MET A 1 4.22 35.07 -53.87
CA MET A 1 3.86 33.64 -53.90
C MET A 1 4.59 33.01 -52.72
N TYR A 2 3.95 32.93 -51.55
CA TYR A 2 4.53 32.21 -50.41
C TYR A 2 4.25 30.71 -50.66
N GLN A 3 5.31 29.91 -50.77
CA GLN A 3 5.20 28.46 -50.84
C GLN A 3 5.17 27.94 -49.41
N ASP A 4 4.02 27.35 -49.09
CA ASP A 4 3.71 26.57 -47.90
C ASP A 4 4.17 25.14 -48.20
N ASP A 5 5.33 24.75 -47.68
CA ASP A 5 5.86 23.41 -47.87
C ASP A 5 5.62 22.62 -46.58
N GLY A 6 4.48 21.92 -46.58
CA GLY A 6 4.05 21.00 -45.54
C GLY A 6 5.11 19.94 -45.23
N SER A 7 5.69 20.06 -44.03
CA SER A 7 6.54 19.04 -43.41
C SER A 7 6.06 18.83 -41.98
N SER A 8 4.89 18.21 -41.83
CA SER A 8 4.31 17.93 -40.50
C SER A 8 3.46 16.65 -40.46
N SER A 9 3.40 15.85 -41.53
CA SER A 9 2.55 14.66 -41.60
C SER A 9 3.27 13.34 -41.34
N VAL A 10 4.58 13.27 -41.52
CA VAL A 10 5.34 12.02 -41.26
C VAL A 10 5.70 11.87 -39.79
N ALA A 11 6.00 12.96 -39.07
CA ALA A 11 6.39 12.90 -37.66
C ALA A 11 5.28 12.36 -36.73
N SER A 12 4.01 12.46 -37.12
CA SER A 12 2.87 12.05 -36.30
C SER A 12 2.71 10.54 -36.18
N SER A 13 2.99 9.78 -37.25
CA SER A 13 2.72 8.33 -37.25
C SER A 13 3.71 7.54 -36.39
N TYR A 14 4.95 8.03 -36.26
CA TYR A 14 5.98 7.33 -35.47
C TYR A 14 5.76 7.43 -33.96
N GLU A 15 5.09 8.48 -33.50
CA GLU A 15 4.79 8.70 -32.08
C GLU A 15 3.55 7.89 -31.65
N GLU A 16 2.58 7.73 -32.54
CA GLU A 16 1.38 6.89 -32.32
C GLU A 16 1.77 5.40 -32.16
N ASP A 17 2.61 4.87 -33.05
CA ASP A 17 3.11 3.48 -32.99
C ASP A 17 3.90 3.20 -31.70
N GLN A 18 4.65 4.19 -31.20
CA GLN A 18 5.41 4.07 -29.95
C GLN A 18 4.49 4.05 -28.72
N MET A 19 3.40 4.82 -28.73
CA MET A 19 2.45 4.84 -27.63
C MET A 19 1.65 3.53 -27.55
N GLU A 20 1.26 2.96 -28.69
CA GLU A 20 0.56 1.68 -28.77
C GLU A 20 1.36 0.53 -28.15
N ALA A 21 2.70 0.56 -28.26
CA ALA A 21 3.57 -0.45 -27.68
C ALA A 21 3.46 -0.54 -26.13
N PHE A 22 3.03 0.52 -25.46
CA PHE A 22 2.90 0.58 -24.00
C PHE A 22 1.47 0.40 -23.49
N ILE A 23 0.47 0.37 -24.38
CA ILE A 23 -0.95 0.25 -23.99
C ILE A 23 -1.20 -0.97 -23.11
N ASP A 24 -0.56 -2.11 -23.45
CA ASP A 24 -0.75 -3.35 -22.72
C ASP A 24 0.32 -3.58 -21.64
N ARG A 25 1.20 -2.61 -21.38
CA ARG A 25 2.31 -2.77 -20.43
C ARG A 25 1.92 -2.29 -19.04
N CYS A 26 2.46 -2.98 -18.04
CA CYS A 26 2.35 -2.58 -16.64
C CYS A 26 2.85 -1.14 -16.44
N SER A 27 2.03 -0.27 -15.84
CA SER A 27 2.35 1.14 -15.58
C SER A 27 3.41 1.36 -14.49
N ILE A 28 3.92 0.28 -13.87
CA ILE A 28 5.05 0.34 -12.92
C ILE A 28 6.37 -0.01 -13.61
N CYS A 29 6.45 -1.16 -14.30
CA CYS A 29 7.72 -1.63 -14.88
C CYS A 29 7.88 -1.32 -16.38
N PHE A 30 6.79 -1.02 -17.09
CA PHE A 30 6.76 -0.80 -18.54
C PHE A 30 7.34 -1.95 -19.39
N ASP A 31 7.44 -3.15 -18.81
CA ASP A 31 8.10 -4.32 -19.41
C ASP A 31 7.09 -5.46 -19.62
N SER A 32 6.55 -5.97 -18.52
CA SER A 32 5.56 -7.05 -18.53
C SER A 32 4.19 -6.58 -19.04
N GLU A 33 3.46 -7.50 -19.66
CA GLU A 33 2.02 -7.33 -19.92
C GLU A 33 1.28 -7.13 -18.60
N HIS A 34 0.20 -6.35 -18.66
CA HIS A 34 -0.67 -6.18 -17.50
C HIS A 34 -1.55 -7.41 -17.31
N ASP A 35 -1.77 -7.79 -16.05
CA ASP A 35 -2.64 -8.89 -15.67
C ASP A 35 -3.88 -8.38 -14.91
N LEU A 36 -3.88 -7.10 -14.52
CA LEU A 36 -4.96 -6.47 -13.76
C LEU A 36 -5.09 -4.99 -14.09
N CYS A 37 -6.29 -4.48 -13.84
CA CYS A 37 -6.67 -3.09 -14.04
C CYS A 37 -7.41 -2.60 -12.79
N VAL A 38 -6.98 -1.47 -12.23
CA VAL A 38 -7.62 -0.88 -11.05
C VAL A 38 -9.00 -0.36 -11.41
N GLU A 39 -10.03 -0.72 -10.63
CA GLU A 39 -11.42 -0.42 -10.95
C GLU A 39 -11.71 1.09 -10.98
N SER A 40 -11.10 1.85 -10.06
CA SER A 40 -11.34 3.28 -9.89
C SER A 40 -10.68 4.15 -10.96
N CYS A 41 -9.40 3.92 -11.26
CA CYS A 41 -8.61 4.78 -12.15
C CYS A 41 -8.23 4.14 -13.49
N ARG A 42 -8.49 2.85 -13.68
CA ARG A 42 -8.16 2.06 -14.88
C ARG A 42 -6.67 1.88 -15.18
N ASP A 43 -5.78 2.27 -14.27
CA ASP A 43 -4.35 1.97 -14.41
C ASP A 43 -4.11 0.46 -14.41
N GLN A 44 -3.09 0.04 -15.16
CA GLN A 44 -2.85 -1.35 -15.53
C GLN A 44 -1.52 -1.84 -14.96
N PHE A 45 -1.52 -3.01 -14.34
CA PHE A 45 -0.32 -3.53 -13.68
C PHE A 45 -0.14 -5.02 -13.97
N CYS A 46 1.10 -5.48 -14.01
CA CYS A 46 1.39 -6.89 -13.85
C CYS A 46 1.21 -7.27 -12.37
N ILE A 47 0.82 -8.52 -12.13
CA ILE A 47 0.49 -8.99 -10.77
C ILE A 47 1.68 -8.88 -9.81
N GLU A 48 2.92 -9.04 -10.31
CA GLU A 48 4.12 -8.98 -9.50
C GLU A 48 4.42 -7.59 -8.97
N CYS A 49 4.36 -6.58 -9.84
CA CYS A 49 4.59 -5.18 -9.45
C CYS A 49 3.53 -4.72 -8.46
N PHE A 50 2.26 -5.05 -8.72
CA PHE A 50 1.17 -4.70 -7.81
C PHE A 50 1.35 -5.34 -6.43
N ARG A 51 1.67 -6.64 -6.37
CA ARG A 51 1.93 -7.34 -5.10
C ARG A 51 3.08 -6.73 -4.31
N LYS A 52 4.22 -6.49 -4.96
CA LYS A 52 5.41 -5.89 -4.34
C LYS A 52 5.10 -4.50 -3.78
N TYR A 53 4.40 -3.67 -4.56
CA TYR A 53 3.98 -2.35 -4.14
C TYR A 53 3.11 -2.39 -2.88
N ILE A 54 2.03 -3.19 -2.90
CA ILE A 54 1.11 -3.29 -1.76
C ILE A 54 1.84 -3.82 -0.52
N ALA A 55 2.65 -4.88 -0.64
CA ALA A 55 3.42 -5.42 0.47
C ALA A 55 4.33 -4.35 1.08
N GLN A 56 5.05 -3.59 0.25
CA GLN A 56 5.91 -2.51 0.71
C GLN A 56 5.14 -1.41 1.45
N VAL A 57 3.97 -1.00 0.95
CA VAL A 57 3.12 0.00 1.63
C VAL A 57 2.64 -0.52 3.00
N VAL A 58 2.22 -1.78 3.07
CA VAL A 58 1.76 -2.39 4.32
C VAL A 58 2.92 -2.58 5.32
N GLU A 59 4.06 -3.08 4.88
CA GLU A 59 5.23 -3.32 5.73
C GLU A 59 5.88 -2.03 6.24
N SER A 60 5.83 -0.96 5.44
CA SER A 60 6.30 0.37 5.84
C SER A 60 5.30 1.13 6.72
N SER A 61 4.10 0.58 6.93
CA SER A 61 3.11 1.16 7.82
C SER A 61 3.41 0.82 9.27
N TRP A 62 3.42 1.84 10.14
CA TRP A 62 3.75 1.69 11.57
C TRP A 62 2.52 1.55 12.47
N GLY A 63 1.32 1.43 11.88
CA GLY A 63 0.05 1.34 12.64
C GLY A 63 -0.28 2.59 13.48
N LEU A 64 0.32 3.74 13.18
CA LEU A 64 0.04 5.02 13.86
C LEU A 64 -1.22 5.70 13.34
N SER A 65 -1.57 5.44 12.09
CA SER A 65 -2.78 5.90 11.42
C SER A 65 -3.25 4.84 10.45
N VAL A 66 -4.50 4.94 10.00
CA VAL A 66 -5.01 4.00 9.01
C VAL A 66 -4.21 4.14 7.71
N THR A 67 -3.66 3.03 7.22
CA THR A 67 -2.93 2.99 5.96
C THR A 67 -3.93 3.02 4.80
N VAL A 68 -3.94 4.12 4.04
CA VAL A 68 -4.73 4.21 2.81
C VAL A 68 -3.85 3.77 1.64
N ILE A 69 -4.25 2.67 1.00
CA ILE A 69 -3.60 2.19 -0.23
C ILE A 69 -4.10 3.01 -1.42
N LYS A 70 -3.17 3.51 -2.23
CA LYS A 70 -3.42 4.36 -3.38
C LYS A 70 -2.79 3.76 -4.63
N CYS A 71 -3.27 4.17 -5.80
CA CYS A 71 -2.60 3.87 -7.05
C CYS A 71 -1.21 4.54 -7.07
N PRO A 72 -0.13 3.81 -7.41
CA PRO A 72 1.22 4.38 -7.48
C PRO A 72 1.39 5.40 -8.62
N VAL A 73 0.46 5.46 -9.57
CA VAL A 73 0.50 6.38 -10.72
C VAL A 73 -0.33 7.63 -10.42
N CYS A 74 -1.64 7.48 -10.23
CA CYS A 74 -2.56 8.62 -10.11
C CYS A 74 -2.92 9.03 -8.68
N ASN A 75 -2.52 8.25 -7.66
CA ASN A 75 -2.87 8.43 -6.24
C ASN A 75 -4.35 8.22 -5.87
N ASP A 76 -5.19 7.72 -6.77
CA ASP A 76 -6.57 7.34 -6.43
C ASP A 76 -6.59 6.21 -5.39
N VAL A 77 -7.57 6.25 -4.50
CA VAL A 77 -7.70 5.23 -3.44
C VAL A 77 -8.12 3.90 -4.06
N ILE A 78 -7.42 2.83 -3.70
CA ILE A 78 -7.75 1.46 -4.08
C ILE A 78 -8.44 0.79 -2.89
N SER A 79 -9.62 0.22 -3.11
CA SER A 79 -10.41 -0.35 -2.02
C SER A 79 -9.75 -1.60 -1.44
N LYS A 80 -9.93 -1.86 -0.13
CA LYS A 80 -9.46 -3.11 0.49
C LYS A 80 -10.02 -4.34 -0.19
N GLN A 81 -11.29 -4.30 -0.59
CA GLN A 81 -11.96 -5.41 -1.28
C GLN A 81 -11.25 -5.77 -2.59
N GLU A 82 -10.69 -4.79 -3.28
CA GLU A 82 -9.99 -4.99 -4.54
C GLU A 82 -8.56 -5.47 -4.31
N TRP A 83 -7.71 -4.69 -3.63
CA TRP A 83 -6.29 -5.02 -3.55
C TRP A 83 -6.00 -6.32 -2.77
N CYS A 84 -6.87 -6.70 -1.84
CA CYS A 84 -6.67 -7.91 -1.03
C CYS A 84 -6.78 -9.20 -1.85
N GLN A 85 -7.45 -9.17 -3.00
CA GLN A 85 -7.59 -10.32 -3.90
C GLN A 85 -6.26 -10.67 -4.57
N TYR A 86 -5.38 -9.68 -4.70
CA TYR A 86 -4.14 -9.82 -5.44
C TYR A 86 -2.94 -10.16 -4.55
N VAL A 87 -3.02 -10.01 -3.23
CA VAL A 87 -1.87 -10.23 -2.32
C VAL A 87 -2.03 -11.48 -1.44
N PRO A 88 -0.93 -12.03 -0.91
CA PRO A 88 -1.02 -13.12 0.05
C PRO A 88 -1.79 -12.71 1.32
N GLY A 89 -2.52 -13.67 1.92
CA GLY A 89 -3.25 -13.43 3.16
C GLY A 89 -2.39 -12.94 4.33
N THR A 90 -1.09 -13.25 4.33
CA THR A 90 -0.14 -12.70 5.32
C THR A 90 -0.04 -11.19 5.28
N VAL A 91 -0.06 -10.57 4.09
CA VAL A 91 -0.05 -9.11 3.90
C VAL A 91 -1.37 -8.51 4.39
N VAL A 92 -2.50 -9.16 4.07
CA VAL A 92 -3.83 -8.72 4.53
C VAL A 92 -3.92 -8.76 6.06
N ASN A 93 -3.44 -9.84 6.68
CA ASN A 93 -3.41 -9.98 8.14
C ASN A 93 -2.52 -8.93 8.81
N LEU A 94 -1.39 -8.58 8.19
CA LEU A 94 -0.50 -7.53 8.69
C LEU A 94 -1.17 -6.15 8.61
N TYR A 95 -1.80 -5.85 7.47
CA TYR A 95 -2.60 -4.64 7.31
C TYR A 95 -3.69 -4.56 8.38
N ASP A 96 -4.46 -5.64 8.59
CA ASP A 96 -5.54 -5.64 9.58
C ASP A 96 -5.02 -5.45 11.01
N ARG A 97 -3.88 -6.07 11.35
CA ARG A 97 -3.21 -5.86 12.64
C ARG A 97 -2.74 -4.42 12.87
N TYR A 98 -2.31 -3.73 11.82
CA TYR A 98 -1.88 -2.33 11.91
C TYR A 98 -3.05 -1.34 11.94
N ASN A 99 -4.21 -1.73 11.41
CA ASN A 99 -5.39 -0.88 11.29
C ASN A 99 -6.51 -1.22 12.28
N GLU A 100 -6.25 -2.10 13.26
CA GLU A 100 -7.24 -2.51 14.26
C GLU A 100 -7.69 -1.32 15.14
N PRO A 101 -9.01 -1.12 15.34
CA PRO A 101 -9.51 -0.04 16.19
C PRO A 101 -9.07 -0.22 17.64
N PHE A 102 -8.76 0.89 18.32
CA PHE A 102 -8.31 0.91 19.72
C PHE A 102 -7.05 0.11 20.01
N ARG A 103 -6.16 -0.06 19.02
CA ARG A 103 -4.85 -0.67 19.24
C ARG A 103 -4.15 0.01 20.43
N SER A 104 -3.83 -0.78 21.44
CA SER A 104 -3.01 -0.30 22.55
C SER A 104 -1.64 0.09 22.02
N TYR A 105 -0.98 1.09 22.60
CA TYR A 105 0.42 1.44 22.32
C TYR A 105 1.38 0.35 22.86
N THR A 106 1.08 -0.93 22.61
CA THR A 106 1.91 -2.08 22.96
C THR A 106 3.07 -2.16 21.98
N ARG A 107 4.29 -2.05 22.51
CA ARG A 107 5.50 -2.33 21.75
C ARG A 107 5.61 -3.83 21.55
N THR A 108 5.97 -4.31 20.37
CA THR A 108 6.31 -5.72 20.17
C THR A 108 7.81 -5.94 20.36
N CYS A 109 8.19 -7.11 20.87
CA CYS A 109 9.59 -7.50 20.95
C CYS A 109 10.13 -7.75 19.53
N GLY A 110 11.24 -7.10 19.15
CA GLY A 110 11.85 -7.23 17.81
C GLY A 110 12.44 -8.62 17.51
N HIS A 111 12.38 -9.57 18.44
CA HIS A 111 12.90 -10.93 18.26
C HIS A 111 11.83 -12.01 18.18
N CYS A 112 10.75 -11.89 18.95
CA CYS A 112 9.69 -12.89 19.02
C CYS A 112 8.31 -12.34 18.64
N GLU A 113 8.23 -11.06 18.26
CA GLU A 113 7.01 -10.35 17.85
C GLU A 113 5.87 -10.34 18.89
N LEU A 114 6.10 -10.88 20.09
CA LEU A 114 5.15 -10.84 21.19
C LEU A 114 4.99 -9.41 21.70
N GLU A 115 3.74 -9.04 22.03
CA GLU A 115 3.44 -7.76 22.66
C GLU A 115 4.10 -7.65 24.04
N MET A 116 4.85 -6.57 24.25
CA MET A 116 5.42 -6.20 25.53
C MET A 116 4.40 -5.38 26.31
N THR A 117 3.88 -5.98 27.38
CA THR A 117 3.06 -5.27 28.35
C THR A 117 3.96 -4.37 29.20
N PRO A 118 3.65 -3.08 29.38
CA PRO A 118 4.41 -2.21 30.29
C PRO A 118 4.43 -2.82 31.70
N CYS A 119 5.59 -2.80 32.35
CA CYS A 119 5.71 -3.25 33.74
C CYS A 119 4.85 -2.34 34.65
N VAL A 120 3.69 -2.83 35.05
CA VAL A 120 2.85 -2.20 36.08
C VAL A 120 3.33 -2.65 37.45
N TYR A 121 4.41 -2.02 37.93
CA TYR A 121 4.81 -2.17 39.33
C TYR A 121 3.70 -1.62 40.23
N GLN A 122 2.84 -2.51 40.74
CA GLN A 122 1.90 -2.19 41.80
C GLN A 122 2.72 -2.00 43.08
N ARG A 123 2.98 -0.73 43.43
CA ARG A 123 3.46 -0.36 44.76
C ARG A 123 2.36 -0.80 45.72
N ALA A 124 2.55 -1.94 46.39
CA ALA A 124 1.63 -2.45 47.38
C ALA A 124 1.27 -1.30 48.33
N HIS A 125 0.01 -0.90 48.27
CA HIS A 125 -0.56 0.11 49.13
C HIS A 125 -0.55 -0.51 50.54
N ASN A 126 0.46 -0.18 51.35
CA ASN A 126 0.46 -0.45 52.78
C ASN A 126 -0.62 0.42 53.43
N ASN A 127 -1.88 0.01 53.29
CA ASN A 127 -3.00 0.45 54.11
C ASN A 127 -3.59 -0.80 54.78
N LEU A 128 -2.81 -1.42 55.67
CA LEU A 128 -3.33 -2.32 56.69
C LEU A 128 -3.68 -1.46 57.91
N TYR A 129 -4.92 -0.95 57.86
CA TYR A 129 -5.82 -0.78 58.99
C TYR A 129 -5.21 -0.55 60.38
N GLN A 130 -5.28 0.71 60.78
CA GLN A 130 -5.62 1.13 62.13
C GLN A 130 -6.92 0.41 62.57
N GLN A 131 -6.82 -0.54 63.51
CA GLN A 131 -7.83 -0.89 64.54
C GLN A 131 -7.46 -2.20 65.26
N SER A 132 -7.01 -2.10 66.53
CA SER A 132 -7.53 -2.88 67.67
C SER A 132 -6.64 -2.71 68.91
N GLY A 133 -7.22 -2.21 70.01
CA GLY A 133 -6.74 -2.40 71.38
C GLY A 133 -6.08 -1.18 72.02
#